data_AF-A0A960PEC3-F1
#
_entry.id   AF-A0A960PEC3-F1
#
_cell.length_a   1.000
_cell.length_b   1.000
_cell.length_c   1.000
_cell.angle_alpha   90.00
_cell.angle_beta   90.00
_cell.angle_gamma   90.00
#
_symmetry.space_group_name_H-M   'P 1'
#
loop_
_entity.id
_entity.type
_entity.pdbx_description
1 polymer ?
#
loop_
_entity_poly.entity_id
_entity_poly.type
_entity_poly.pdbx_seq_one_letter_code
_entity_poly.pdbx_strand_id
1 'polypeptide(L)'
;MRPERRFCTLSDRDIKQKLFNDWAADHIVASPLPFFDLSREGFFPSEDLVDFLLMNNGEGIYLYILFIQKSDKKSLPLYIGKTVSLYKRWVDGHIKKLQECYANQGNGSYEKWQNQIVDKRDRVFLGCVQDSNVRYPPIPNFPKTIGAIEYQLISLANDVYPNILLNSEGVRR
;
A
#
# COMPACT_ATOMS: atom_id res chain seq x y z
N MET A 1 44.30 21.02 14.34
CA MET A 1 43.28 19.98 14.15
C MET A 1 42.01 20.63 13.64
N ARG A 2 41.58 20.35 12.40
CA ARG A 2 40.25 20.71 11.91
C ARG A 2 39.33 19.51 12.12
N PRO A 3 38.08 19.69 12.60
CA PRO A 3 37.16 18.57 12.74
C PRO A 3 36.74 18.12 11.34
N GLU A 4 36.98 16.85 11.03
CA GLU A 4 36.45 16.21 9.83
C GLU A 4 34.91 16.25 9.90
N ARG A 5 34.30 17.03 9.02
CA ARG A 5 32.87 16.92 8.75
C ARG A 5 32.65 15.56 8.10
N ARG A 6 32.17 14.58 8.87
CA ARG A 6 31.61 13.36 8.31
C ARG A 6 30.35 13.75 7.53
N PHE A 7 30.49 13.93 6.22
CA PHE A 7 29.35 13.92 5.32
C PHE A 7 28.78 12.51 5.36
N CYS A 8 27.73 12.31 6.16
CA CYS A 8 26.95 11.09 6.14
C CYS A 8 26.22 11.05 4.79
N THR A 9 26.83 10.42 3.79
CA THR A 9 26.15 10.13 2.52
C THR A 9 25.06 9.11 2.81
N LEU A 10 23.81 9.47 2.56
CA LEU A 10 22.68 8.54 2.66
C LEU A 10 22.96 7.30 1.80
N SER A 11 22.62 6.12 2.31
CA SER A 11 22.73 4.90 1.50
C SER A 11 21.71 4.92 0.36
N ASP A 12 21.94 4.14 -0.71
CA ASP A 12 20.97 3.96 -1.79
C ASP A 12 19.59 3.54 -1.25
N ARG A 13 19.56 2.66 -0.24
CA ARG A 13 18.34 2.23 0.43
C ARG A 13 17.63 3.39 1.13
N ASP A 14 18.36 4.26 1.82
CA ASP A 14 17.78 5.42 2.51
C ASP A 14 17.19 6.42 1.51
N ILE A 15 17.87 6.62 0.38
CA ILE A 15 17.39 7.48 -0.71
C ILE A 15 16.06 6.93 -1.27
N LYS A 16 16.02 5.63 -1.58
CA LYS A 16 14.81 4.98 -2.11
C LYS A 16 13.66 5.01 -1.11
N GLN A 17 13.95 4.77 0.17
CA GLN A 17 12.96 4.87 1.24
C GLN A 17 12.40 6.28 1.34
N LYS A 18 13.27 7.30 1.25
CA LYS A 18 12.85 8.70 1.27
C LYS A 18 11.95 9.03 0.08
N LEU A 19 12.34 8.65 -1.15
CA LEU A 19 11.54 8.89 -2.35
C LEU A 19 10.13 8.27 -2.24
N PHE A 20 10.05 7.03 -1.74
CA PHE A 20 8.77 6.36 -1.51
C PHE A 20 7.93 7.12 -0.47
N ASN A 21 8.52 7.42 0.70
CA ASN A 21 7.81 8.02 1.82
C ASN A 21 7.33 9.44 1.51
N ASP A 22 8.18 10.27 0.90
CA ASP A 22 7.82 11.63 0.49
C ASP A 22 6.66 11.60 -0.49
N TRP A 23 6.78 10.77 -1.54
CA TRP A 23 5.72 10.66 -2.54
C TRP A 23 4.40 10.21 -1.91
N ALA A 24 4.43 9.21 -1.03
CA ALA A 24 3.24 8.72 -0.35
C ALA A 24 2.62 9.79 0.56
N ALA A 25 3.42 10.52 1.34
CA ALA A 25 2.95 11.60 2.20
C ALA A 25 2.30 12.75 1.42
N ASP A 26 2.80 13.01 0.22
CA ASP A 26 2.33 14.10 -0.64
C ASP A 26 1.07 13.77 -1.45
N HIS A 27 0.72 12.50 -1.63
CA HIS A 27 -0.34 12.10 -2.57
C HIS A 27 -1.43 11.24 -1.96
N ILE A 28 -1.10 10.39 -0.99
CA ILE A 28 -2.08 9.57 -0.32
C ILE A 28 -2.88 10.46 0.64
N VAL A 29 -4.21 10.30 0.63
CA VAL A 29 -5.14 11.04 1.51
C VAL A 29 -4.55 11.16 2.92
N ALA A 30 -4.55 12.39 3.45
CA ALA A 30 -3.87 12.78 4.70
C ALA A 30 -4.31 11.97 5.94
N SER A 31 -5.42 11.23 5.86
CA SER A 31 -5.83 10.25 6.86
C SER A 31 -5.95 8.86 6.21
N PRO A 32 -5.00 7.95 6.51
CA PRO A 32 -5.15 6.52 6.25
C PRO A 32 -6.50 6.00 6.73
N LEU A 33 -7.20 5.23 5.91
CA LEU A 33 -8.46 4.62 6.33
C LEU A 33 -8.18 3.29 7.05
N PRO A 34 -8.66 3.09 8.29
CA PRO A 34 -8.58 1.79 8.96
C PRO A 34 -9.17 0.72 8.06
N PHE A 35 -8.44 -0.36 7.79
CA PHE A 35 -8.85 -1.30 6.76
C PHE A 35 -9.91 -2.28 7.25
N PHE A 36 -9.80 -2.77 8.49
CA PHE A 36 -10.67 -3.83 9.02
C PHE A 36 -11.55 -3.35 10.17
N ASP A 37 -12.74 -3.93 10.26
CA ASP A 37 -13.60 -3.87 11.43
C ASP A 37 -13.07 -4.81 12.53
N LEU A 38 -12.57 -4.22 13.61
CA LEU A 38 -11.98 -4.94 14.74
C LEU A 38 -13.02 -5.51 15.70
N SER A 39 -14.29 -5.10 15.59
CA SER A 39 -15.38 -5.69 16.38
C SER A 39 -15.79 -7.09 15.87
N ARG A 40 -15.33 -7.45 14.66
CA ARG A 40 -15.63 -8.71 13.99
C ARG A 40 -14.41 -9.60 13.86
N GLU A 41 -14.61 -10.87 14.13
CA GLU A 41 -13.62 -11.90 13.83
C GLU A 41 -13.50 -12.11 12.30
N GLY A 42 -12.30 -12.36 11.79
CA GLY A 42 -12.04 -12.52 10.35
C GLY A 42 -11.90 -11.20 9.58
N PHE A 43 -11.79 -11.26 8.25
CA PHE A 43 -11.44 -10.09 7.43
C PHE A 43 -12.66 -9.31 6.92
N PHE A 44 -13.27 -8.50 7.79
CA PHE A 44 -14.35 -7.59 7.41
C PHE A 44 -13.82 -6.16 7.24
N PRO A 45 -14.19 -5.44 6.18
CA PRO A 45 -13.77 -4.04 6.03
C PRO A 45 -14.42 -3.17 7.10
N SER A 46 -13.75 -2.08 7.50
CA SER A 46 -14.37 -1.06 8.35
C SER A 46 -15.49 -0.32 7.61
N GLU A 47 -16.44 0.26 8.35
CA GLU A 47 -17.51 1.08 7.76
C GLU A 47 -16.93 2.28 7.00
N ASP A 48 -15.96 3.00 7.61
CA ASP A 48 -15.26 4.12 6.99
C ASP A 48 -14.62 3.75 5.65
N LEU A 49 -14.02 2.54 5.56
CA LEU A 49 -13.46 2.05 4.32
C LEU A 49 -14.56 1.81 3.28
N VAL A 50 -15.65 1.14 3.64
CA VAL A 50 -16.75 0.85 2.71
C VAL A 50 -17.37 2.13 2.16
N ASP A 51 -17.65 3.10 3.03
CA ASP A 51 -18.21 4.40 2.66
C ASP A 51 -17.28 5.14 1.71
N PHE A 52 -15.98 5.20 2.02
CA PHE A 52 -15.00 5.80 1.13
C PHE A 52 -14.96 5.12 -0.24
N LEU A 53 -14.95 3.79 -0.28
CA LEU A 53 -14.88 3.03 -1.53
C LEU A 53 -16.14 3.25 -2.39
N LEU A 54 -17.32 3.38 -1.77
CA LEU A 54 -18.58 3.68 -2.45
C LEU A 54 -18.62 5.11 -2.98
N MET A 55 -18.23 6.09 -2.16
CA MET A 55 -18.19 7.52 -2.55
C MET A 55 -17.21 7.78 -3.69
N ASN A 56 -16.13 6.99 -3.78
CA ASN A 56 -15.08 7.12 -4.79
C ASN A 56 -15.18 6.06 -5.91
N ASN A 57 -16.33 5.40 -6.08
CA ASN A 57 -16.56 4.39 -7.12
C ASN A 57 -16.88 5.01 -8.51
N GLY A 58 -16.46 6.25 -8.75
CA GLY A 58 -16.70 6.99 -10.00
C GLY A 58 -15.67 6.69 -11.10
N GLU A 59 -15.74 7.46 -12.18
CA GLU A 59 -14.82 7.36 -13.32
C GLU A 59 -13.40 7.83 -12.96
N GLY A 60 -12.40 7.05 -13.37
CA GLY A 60 -10.99 7.39 -13.21
C GLY A 60 -10.10 6.19 -12.91
N ILE A 61 -8.79 6.39 -12.98
CA ILE A 61 -7.81 5.41 -12.52
C ILE A 61 -7.32 5.85 -11.15
N TYR A 62 -7.30 4.93 -10.20
CA TYR A 62 -6.77 5.12 -8.87
C TYR A 62 -5.50 4.31 -8.70
N LEU A 63 -4.51 4.90 -8.04
CA LEU A 63 -3.43 4.18 -7.39
C LEU A 63 -3.76 4.04 -5.91
N TYR A 64 -3.43 2.90 -5.33
CA TYR A 64 -3.60 2.64 -3.90
C TYR A 64 -2.39 1.94 -3.30
N ILE A 65 -2.22 2.13 -1.99
CA ILE A 65 -1.20 1.50 -1.17
C ILE A 65 -1.88 0.96 0.08
N LEU A 66 -1.78 -0.35 0.30
CA LEU A 66 -2.07 -0.99 1.58
C LEU A 66 -0.81 -0.94 2.44
N PHE A 67 -0.92 -0.50 3.68
CA PHE A 67 0.24 -0.40 4.57
C PHE A 67 -0.07 -0.83 6.00
N ILE A 68 0.98 -1.20 6.72
CA ILE A 68 0.95 -1.40 8.17
C ILE A 68 1.59 -0.19 8.83
N GLN A 69 0.86 0.44 9.75
CA GLN A 69 1.44 1.46 10.61
C GLN A 69 2.14 0.81 11.81
N LYS A 70 3.44 1.05 11.93
CA LYS A 70 4.22 0.64 13.11
C LYS A 70 4.00 1.59 14.27
N SER A 71 4.35 1.12 15.48
CA SER A 71 4.31 1.92 16.71
C SER A 71 5.18 3.18 16.67
N ASP A 72 6.24 3.19 15.86
CA ASP A 72 7.10 4.36 15.63
C ASP A 72 6.55 5.32 14.55
N LYS A 73 5.27 5.19 14.20
CA LYS A 73 4.55 5.92 13.14
C LYS A 73 5.11 5.71 11.73
N LYS A 74 6.05 4.79 11.53
CA LYS A 74 6.50 4.42 10.18
C LYS A 74 5.46 3.53 9.51
N SER A 75 5.21 3.79 8.24
CA SER A 75 4.34 2.95 7.41
C SER A 75 5.16 1.95 6.60
N LEU A 76 4.78 0.68 6.66
CA LEU A 76 5.32 -0.36 5.79
C LEU A 76 4.34 -0.67 4.66
N PRO A 77 4.71 -0.48 3.38
CA PRO A 77 3.85 -0.91 2.28
C PRO A 77 3.76 -2.43 2.24
N LEU A 78 2.53 -2.94 2.18
CA LEU A 78 2.23 -4.36 1.96
C LEU A 78 1.87 -4.64 0.51
N TYR A 79 1.09 -3.77 -0.11
CA TYR A 79 0.61 -3.95 -1.46
C TYR A 79 0.40 -2.62 -2.14
N ILE A 80 0.83 -2.51 -3.39
CA ILE A 80 0.64 -1.32 -4.21
C ILE A 80 -0.10 -1.76 -5.46
N GLY A 81 -1.10 -1.01 -5.90
CA GLY A 81 -1.76 -1.36 -7.14
C GLY A 81 -2.55 -0.21 -7.72
N LYS A 82 -3.08 -0.44 -8.90
CA LYS A 82 -4.04 0.45 -9.55
C LYS A 82 -5.34 -0.23 -9.92
N THR A 83 -6.39 0.56 -10.08
CA THR A 83 -7.70 0.09 -10.53
C THR A 83 -8.54 1.22 -11.10
N VAL A 84 -9.52 0.87 -11.93
CA VAL A 84 -10.57 1.79 -12.38
C VAL A 84 -11.78 1.80 -11.46
N SER A 85 -11.87 0.84 -10.53
CA SER A 85 -12.92 0.76 -9.51
C SER A 85 -12.31 0.25 -8.22
N LEU A 86 -12.27 1.11 -7.21
CA LEU A 86 -11.75 0.79 -5.89
C LEU A 86 -12.63 -0.26 -5.19
N TYR A 87 -13.95 -0.08 -5.25
CA TYR A 87 -14.90 -1.01 -4.64
C TYR A 87 -14.76 -2.43 -5.20
N LYS A 88 -14.83 -2.61 -6.53
CA LYS A 88 -14.69 -3.94 -7.16
C LYS A 88 -13.34 -4.58 -6.85
N ARG A 89 -12.27 -3.79 -6.81
CA ARG A 89 -10.92 -4.30 -6.53
C ARG A 89 -10.81 -4.78 -5.09
N TRP A 90 -11.26 -3.97 -4.14
CA TRP A 90 -11.06 -4.24 -2.71
C TRP A 90 -12.13 -5.15 -2.14
N VAL A 91 -13.41 -4.82 -2.29
CA VAL A 91 -14.52 -5.57 -1.69
C VAL A 91 -14.73 -6.89 -2.42
N ASP A 92 -15.05 -6.83 -3.72
CA ASP A 92 -15.36 -8.03 -4.51
C ASP A 92 -14.12 -8.89 -4.81
N GLY A 93 -12.93 -8.28 -4.73
CA GLY A 93 -11.64 -8.89 -5.03
C GLY A 93 -10.86 -9.34 -3.80
N HIS A 94 -10.07 -8.43 -3.21
CA HIS A 94 -9.11 -8.77 -2.17
C HIS A 94 -9.77 -9.23 -0.85
N ILE A 95 -10.76 -8.49 -0.36
CA ILE A 95 -11.44 -8.77 0.92
C ILE A 95 -12.21 -10.09 0.84
N LYS A 96 -13.01 -10.29 -0.21
CA LYS A 96 -13.73 -11.54 -0.42
C LYS A 96 -12.78 -12.75 -0.40
N LYS A 97 -11.65 -12.68 -1.09
CA LYS A 97 -10.66 -13.77 -1.11
C LYS A 97 -9.97 -13.98 0.23
N LEU A 98 -9.70 -12.91 0.99
CA LEU A 98 -9.22 -13.00 2.36
C LEU A 98 -10.21 -13.70 3.29
N GLN A 99 -11.50 -13.36 3.17
CA GLN A 99 -12.57 -13.99 3.95
C GLN A 99 -12.70 -15.48 3.62
N GLU A 100 -12.68 -15.83 2.33
CA GLU A 100 -12.68 -17.23 1.87
C GLU A 100 -11.46 -17.99 2.41
N CYS A 101 -10.27 -17.40 2.35
CA CYS A 101 -9.04 -18.00 2.89
C CYS A 101 -9.11 -18.21 4.40
N TYR A 102 -9.61 -17.23 5.15
CA TYR A 102 -9.80 -17.31 6.60
C TYR A 102 -10.78 -18.42 6.98
N ALA A 103 -11.93 -18.49 6.30
CA ALA A 103 -12.93 -19.54 6.52
C ALA A 103 -12.37 -20.95 6.23
N ASN A 104 -11.46 -21.06 5.26
CA ASN A 104 -10.77 -22.30 4.90
C ASN A 104 -9.48 -22.55 5.69
N GLN A 105 -9.33 -21.93 6.87
CA GLN A 105 -8.19 -22.10 7.78
C GLN A 105 -6.83 -21.77 7.15
N GLY A 106 -6.79 -20.74 6.30
CA GLY A 106 -5.56 -20.26 5.65
C GLY A 106 -5.20 -20.98 4.36
N ASN A 107 -6.02 -21.91 3.87
CA ASN A 107 -5.74 -22.58 2.60
C ASN A 107 -6.15 -21.69 1.41
N GLY A 108 -5.22 -21.44 0.48
CA GLY A 108 -5.51 -20.85 -0.82
C GLY A 108 -4.56 -19.73 -1.26
N SER A 109 -4.88 -19.08 -2.38
CA SER A 109 -4.02 -18.06 -3.01
C SER A 109 -3.76 -16.79 -2.19
N TYR A 110 -4.42 -16.63 -1.04
CA TYR A 110 -4.31 -15.48 -0.14
C TYR A 110 -3.67 -15.82 1.22
N GLU A 111 -3.12 -17.04 1.36
CA GLU A 111 -2.50 -17.50 2.60
C GLU A 111 -1.41 -16.53 3.09
N LYS A 112 -0.52 -16.08 2.20
CA LYS A 112 0.54 -15.11 2.55
C LYS A 112 -0.05 -13.78 3.04
N TRP A 113 -1.11 -13.29 2.39
CA TRP A 113 -1.78 -12.07 2.84
C TRP A 113 -2.34 -12.25 4.24
N GLN A 114 -3.06 -13.35 4.48
CA GLN A 114 -3.61 -13.68 5.79
C GLN A 114 -2.49 -13.74 6.84
N ASN A 115 -1.41 -14.49 6.58
CA ASN A 115 -0.28 -14.64 7.49
C ASN A 115 0.42 -13.31 7.82
N GLN A 116 0.50 -12.39 6.85
CA GLN A 116 1.10 -11.09 7.09
C GLN A 116 0.20 -10.15 7.90
N ILE A 117 -1.11 -10.24 7.73
CA ILE A 117 -2.08 -9.23 8.18
C ILE A 117 -2.81 -9.63 9.47
N VAL A 118 -3.04 -10.92 9.74
CA VAL A 118 -3.95 -11.40 10.80
C VAL A 118 -3.64 -10.79 12.19
N ASP A 119 -2.36 -10.78 12.60
CA ASP A 119 -1.94 -10.22 13.91
C ASP A 119 -1.73 -8.71 13.90
N LYS A 120 -2.01 -8.06 12.77
CA LYS A 120 -1.73 -6.64 12.52
C LYS A 120 -2.95 -5.90 11.98
N ARG A 121 -4.13 -6.53 12.03
CA ARG A 121 -5.40 -5.99 11.51
C ARG A 121 -5.69 -4.59 12.06
N ASP A 122 -5.36 -4.36 13.32
CA ASP A 122 -5.49 -3.10 14.05
C ASP A 122 -4.64 -1.94 13.49
N ARG A 123 -3.68 -2.28 12.64
CA ARG A 123 -2.66 -1.37 12.10
C ARG A 123 -2.61 -1.38 10.59
N VAL A 124 -3.57 -2.01 9.91
CA VAL A 124 -3.64 -2.04 8.45
C VAL A 124 -4.52 -0.91 7.97
N PHE A 125 -4.01 -0.16 7.00
CA PHE A 125 -4.71 0.98 6.43
C PHE A 125 -4.62 1.00 4.91
N LEU A 126 -5.61 1.64 4.28
CA LEU A 126 -5.61 1.93 2.85
C LEU A 126 -5.35 3.41 2.59
N GLY A 127 -4.45 3.65 1.64
CA GLY A 127 -4.25 4.95 1.03
C GLY A 127 -4.57 4.91 -0.46
N CYS A 128 -5.24 5.93 -0.97
CA CYS A 128 -5.61 6.04 -2.39
C CYS A 128 -5.29 7.43 -2.94
N VAL A 129 -5.03 7.50 -4.25
CA VAL A 129 -4.96 8.75 -5.02
C VAL A 129 -5.48 8.52 -6.43
N GLN A 130 -6.32 9.44 -6.91
CA GLN A 130 -6.81 9.41 -8.30
C GLN A 130 -5.73 9.97 -9.24
N ASP A 131 -5.65 9.47 -10.47
CA ASP A 131 -4.67 9.91 -11.49
C ASP A 131 -4.65 11.43 -11.68
N SER A 132 -5.83 12.04 -11.75
CA SER A 132 -6.00 13.50 -11.84
C SER A 132 -5.34 14.28 -10.70
N ASN A 133 -5.17 13.66 -9.53
CA ASN A 133 -4.61 14.28 -8.33
C ASN A 133 -3.13 13.97 -8.12
N VAL A 134 -2.53 13.11 -8.94
CA VAL A 134 -1.09 12.91 -8.92
C VAL A 134 -0.41 14.19 -9.40
N ARG A 135 0.57 14.70 -8.65
CA ARG A 135 1.28 15.94 -8.97
C ARG A 135 2.58 15.65 -9.73
N TYR A 136 3.35 14.68 -9.26
CA TYR A 136 4.65 14.28 -9.82
C TYR A 136 4.93 12.79 -9.61
N PRO A 137 5.84 12.16 -10.39
CA PRO A 137 6.31 10.81 -10.13
C PRO A 137 7.24 10.75 -8.89
N PRO A 138 7.42 9.57 -8.27
CA PRO A 138 8.37 9.38 -7.16
C PRO A 138 9.82 9.68 -7.56
N ILE A 139 10.22 9.28 -8.78
CA ILE A 139 11.57 9.54 -9.31
C ILE A 139 11.49 10.71 -10.29
N PRO A 140 12.26 11.79 -10.10
CA PRO A 140 12.26 12.94 -11.01
C PRO A 140 12.56 12.55 -12.46
N ASN A 141 11.94 13.26 -13.41
CA ASN A 141 12.09 13.07 -14.86
C ASN A 141 11.55 11.74 -15.43
N PHE A 142 10.86 10.92 -14.63
CA PHE A 142 10.13 9.75 -15.12
C PHE A 142 8.70 10.12 -15.60
N PRO A 143 8.04 9.27 -16.40
CA PRO A 143 6.65 9.49 -16.77
C PRO A 143 5.71 9.55 -15.55
N LYS A 144 4.72 10.44 -15.62
CA LYS A 144 3.72 10.69 -14.57
C LYS A 144 2.49 9.76 -14.65
N THR A 145 2.41 8.87 -15.64
CA THR A 145 1.23 7.99 -15.76
C THR A 145 1.10 7.07 -14.53
N ILE A 146 -0.14 6.76 -14.10
CA ILE A 146 -0.35 5.84 -12.97
C ILE A 146 0.41 4.52 -13.13
N GLY A 147 0.48 3.98 -14.34
CA GLY A 147 1.24 2.75 -14.57
C GLY A 147 2.74 2.89 -14.33
N ALA A 148 3.35 3.99 -14.77
CA ALA A 148 4.77 4.25 -14.50
C ALA A 148 5.03 4.52 -13.02
N ILE A 149 4.10 5.19 -12.33
CA ILE A 149 4.21 5.49 -10.90
C ILE A 149 4.03 4.23 -10.06
N GLU A 150 3.03 3.40 -10.35
CA GLU A 150 2.82 2.09 -9.72
C GLU A 150 4.11 1.26 -9.80
N TYR A 151 4.70 1.16 -10.99
CA TYR A 151 5.94 0.42 -11.20
C TYR A 151 7.10 0.99 -10.37
N GLN A 152 7.28 2.32 -10.37
CA GLN A 152 8.32 2.98 -9.57
C GLN A 152 8.13 2.70 -8.08
N LEU A 153 6.91 2.83 -7.54
CA LEU A 153 6.64 2.61 -6.13
C LEU A 153 6.86 1.15 -5.72
N ILE A 154 6.44 0.19 -6.56
CA ILE A 154 6.72 -1.24 -6.33
C ILE A 154 8.23 -1.48 -6.29
N SER A 155 8.98 -0.93 -7.25
CA SER A 155 10.43 -1.07 -7.31
C SER A 155 11.12 -0.49 -6.07
N LEU A 156 10.82 0.77 -5.72
CA LEU A 156 11.34 1.45 -4.54
C LEU A 156 11.02 0.66 -3.26
N ALA A 157 9.77 0.23 -3.10
CA ALA A 157 9.36 -0.51 -1.91
C ALA A 157 9.97 -1.91 -1.84
N ASN A 158 10.17 -2.60 -2.97
CA ASN A 158 10.80 -3.93 -2.98
C ASN A 158 12.28 -3.87 -2.60
N ASP A 159 12.99 -2.85 -3.05
CA ASP A 159 14.40 -2.62 -2.69
C ASP A 159 14.56 -2.28 -1.20
N VAL A 160 13.61 -1.52 -0.64
CA VAL A 160 13.66 -1.07 0.77
C VAL A 160 13.14 -2.13 1.74
N TYR A 161 12.13 -2.90 1.34
CA TYR A 161 11.38 -3.83 2.18
C TYR A 161 11.29 -5.22 1.53
N PRO A 162 12.43 -5.92 1.35
CA PRO A 162 12.45 -7.22 0.70
C PRO A 162 11.57 -8.22 1.48
N ASN A 163 10.85 -9.06 0.75
CA ASN A 163 9.94 -10.11 1.26
C ASN A 163 8.67 -9.62 1.98
N ILE A 164 8.48 -8.31 2.17
CA ILE A 164 7.25 -7.77 2.78
C ILE A 164 6.16 -7.62 1.72
N LEU A 165 6.48 -7.06 0.56
CA LEU A 165 5.51 -6.81 -0.51
C LEU A 165 4.78 -8.08 -0.97
N LEU A 166 3.46 -7.95 -1.07
CA LEU A 166 2.53 -8.97 -1.54
C LEU A 166 2.30 -8.88 -3.07
N ASN A 167 2.87 -7.87 -3.73
CA ASN A 167 2.79 -7.66 -5.17
C ASN A 167 3.26 -8.84 -6.03
N SER A 168 4.20 -9.65 -5.52
CA SER A 168 4.74 -10.81 -6.22
C SER A 168 3.71 -11.92 -6.47
N GLU A 169 2.60 -11.96 -5.74
CA GLU A 169 1.56 -12.99 -5.92
C GLU A 169 0.68 -12.76 -7.15
N GLY A 170 0.70 -11.55 -7.71
CA GLY A 170 0.01 -11.21 -8.96
C GLY A 170 0.84 -11.44 -10.22
N VAL A 171 2.14 -11.71 -10.07
CA VAL A 171 3.07 -11.94 -11.18
C VAL A 171 3.47 -13.41 -11.14
N ARG A 172 2.69 -14.28 -11.81
CA ARG A 172 3.23 -15.57 -12.23
C ARG A 172 4.41 -15.26 -13.15
N ARG A 173 5.63 -15.52 -12.69
CA ARG A 173 6.78 -15.69 -13.58
C ARG A 173 6.60 -17.00 -14.35
#